data_AF-A0A2D7GR61-F1
#
_entry.id   AF-A0A2D7GR61-F1
#
_cell.length_a   1.000
_cell.length_b   1.000
_cell.length_c   1.000
_cell.angle_alpha   90.00
_cell.angle_beta   90.00
_cell.angle_gamma   90.00
#
_symmetry.space_group_name_H-M   'P 1'
#
loop_
_entity.id
_entity.type
_entity.pdbx_description
1 polymer ?
#
loop_
_entity_poly.entity_id
_entity_poly.type
_entity_poly.pdbx_seq_one_letter_code
_entity_poly.pdbx_strand_id
1 'polypeptide(L)'
;MKDADVRKTVMKSVVVIGQGKIPLMVQATSQNDLIYDEAQALGLSLLFEAFSDRRYTDDGLLQSRHIPGAVLHEQEALEQAKQLIEHHSVTTASGATLHLQADSLCVHGDTAGAVDIARQIRAFL
;
A
#
# COMPACT_ATOMS: atom_id res chain seq x y z
N MET A 1 -2.04 -7.64 4.03
CA MET A 1 -1.85 -8.82 4.91
C MET A 1 -2.73 -9.96 4.42
N LYS A 2 -2.14 -11.05 3.92
CA LYS A 2 -2.89 -12.15 3.24
C LYS A 2 -3.72 -12.99 4.20
N ASP A 3 -3.20 -13.26 5.39
CA ASP A 3 -3.88 -14.07 6.41
C ASP A 3 -5.00 -13.28 7.08
N ALA A 4 -6.24 -13.77 6.96
CA ALA A 4 -7.42 -13.11 7.50
C ALA A 4 -7.52 -13.21 9.04
N ASP A 5 -7.04 -14.31 9.63
CA ASP A 5 -7.11 -14.50 11.09
C ASP A 5 -6.10 -13.59 11.79
N VAL A 6 -4.90 -13.45 11.22
CA VAL A 6 -3.92 -12.47 11.69
C VAL A 6 -4.48 -11.06 11.53
N ARG A 7 -5.05 -10.72 10.37
CA ARG A 7 -5.63 -9.39 10.11
C ARG A 7 -6.72 -9.05 11.13
N LYS A 8 -7.69 -9.95 11.35
CA LYS A 8 -8.77 -9.77 12.32
C LYS A 8 -8.25 -9.63 13.75
N THR A 9 -7.21 -10.39 14.11
CA THR A 9 -6.57 -10.30 15.43
C THR A 9 -5.92 -8.93 15.64
N VAL A 10 -5.21 -8.42 14.63
CA VAL A 10 -4.61 -7.08 14.66
C VAL A 10 -5.70 -6.00 14.77
N MET A 11 -6.74 -6.06 13.95
CA MET A 11 -7.85 -5.08 13.98
C MET A 11 -8.50 -5.01 15.37
N LYS A 12 -8.84 -6.16 15.98
CA LYS A 12 -9.39 -6.21 17.34
C LYS A 12 -8.44 -5.61 18.36
N SER A 13 -7.15 -5.91 18.26
CA SER A 13 -6.14 -5.38 19.19
C SER A 13 -6.03 -3.85 19.10
N VAL A 14 -6.07 -3.31 17.88
CA VAL A 14 -6.05 -1.86 17.64
C VAL A 14 -7.31 -1.18 18.18
N VAL A 15 -8.49 -1.78 17.99
CA VAL A 15 -9.73 -1.26 18.58
C VAL A 15 -9.64 -1.18 20.10
N VAL A 16 -9.12 -2.22 20.75
CA VAL A 16 -8.96 -2.26 22.21
C VAL A 16 -7.96 -1.20 22.69
N ILE A 17 -6.79 -1.11 22.07
CA ILE A 17 -5.72 -0.19 22.50
C ILE A 17 -6.09 1.27 22.18
N GLY A 18 -6.57 1.52 20.97
CA GLY A 18 -6.92 2.85 20.47
C GLY A 18 -8.30 3.34 20.89
N GLN A 19 -9.09 2.52 21.57
CA GLN A 19 -10.48 2.80 21.96
C GLN A 19 -11.35 3.28 20.77
N GLY A 20 -11.10 2.73 19.58
CA GLY A 20 -11.77 3.12 18.33
C GLY A 20 -11.41 4.52 17.79
N LYS A 21 -10.40 5.20 18.35
CA LYS A 21 -10.02 6.56 17.96
C LYS A 21 -8.77 6.65 17.08
N ILE A 22 -8.05 5.54 16.92
CA ILE A 22 -6.81 5.47 16.13
C ILE A 22 -7.10 4.65 14.87
N PRO A 23 -6.90 5.21 13.67
CA PRO A 23 -7.08 4.46 12.43
C PRO A 23 -5.97 3.40 12.29
N LEU A 24 -6.30 2.29 11.64
CA LEU A 24 -5.32 1.27 11.27
C LEU A 24 -4.91 1.48 9.81
N MET A 25 -3.62 1.70 9.56
CA MET A 25 -3.08 1.68 8.21
C MET A 25 -2.90 0.23 7.74
N VAL A 26 -3.42 -0.09 6.56
CA VAL A 26 -3.32 -1.39 5.91
C VAL A 26 -2.90 -1.21 4.46
N GLN A 27 -2.26 -2.21 3.87
CA GLN A 27 -1.93 -2.18 2.45
C GLN A 27 -3.20 -2.07 1.58
N ALA A 28 -3.19 -1.16 0.61
CA ALA A 28 -4.14 -1.12 -0.50
C ALA A 28 -3.96 -2.34 -1.41
N THR A 29 -5.07 -3.00 -1.75
CA THR A 29 -5.13 -4.21 -2.60
C THR A 29 -6.37 -4.16 -3.50
N SER A 30 -6.57 -5.17 -4.36
CA SER A 30 -7.83 -5.35 -5.08
C SER A 30 -9.02 -5.70 -4.16
N GLN A 31 -8.77 -5.98 -2.88
CA GLN A 31 -9.77 -6.41 -1.89
C GLN A 31 -10.06 -5.34 -0.83
N ASN A 32 -9.84 -4.06 -1.14
CA ASN A 32 -10.05 -2.97 -0.16
C ASN A 32 -11.46 -2.97 0.44
N ASP A 33 -12.50 -3.16 -0.37
CA ASP A 33 -13.89 -3.15 0.11
C ASP A 33 -14.16 -4.24 1.15
N LEU A 34 -13.67 -5.46 0.90
CA LEU A 34 -13.79 -6.56 1.86
C LEU A 34 -13.08 -6.25 3.18
N ILE A 35 -11.88 -5.67 3.11
CA ILE A 35 -11.09 -5.31 4.30
C ILE A 35 -11.76 -4.16 5.05
N TYR A 36 -12.36 -3.21 4.33
CA TYR A 36 -13.13 -2.10 4.88
C TYR A 36 -14.35 -2.61 5.64
N ASP A 37 -15.13 -3.51 5.06
CA ASP A 37 -16.31 -4.10 5.71
C ASP A 37 -15.94 -4.86 7.00
N GLU A 38 -14.84 -5.61 6.98
CA GLU A 38 -14.31 -6.30 8.17
C GLU A 38 -13.96 -5.31 9.30
N ALA A 39 -13.37 -4.16 8.97
CA ALA A 39 -13.00 -3.13 9.94
C ALA A 39 -14.21 -2.34 10.44
N GLN A 40 -15.16 -2.00 9.56
CA GLN A 40 -16.40 -1.33 9.91
C GLN A 40 -17.23 -2.14 10.90
N ALA A 41 -17.29 -3.47 10.74
CA ALA A 41 -17.96 -4.36 11.69
C ALA A 41 -17.37 -4.30 13.11
N LEU A 42 -16.14 -3.77 13.26
CA LEU A 42 -15.45 -3.56 14.53
C LEU A 42 -15.45 -2.09 15.00
N GLY A 43 -16.05 -1.17 14.22
CA GLY A 43 -15.98 0.27 14.47
C GLY A 43 -14.56 0.84 14.27
N LEU A 44 -13.74 0.22 13.43
CA LEU A 44 -12.37 0.62 13.15
C LEU A 44 -12.26 1.39 11.83
N SER A 45 -11.68 2.60 11.87
CA SER A 45 -11.32 3.34 10.66
C SER A 45 -10.02 2.80 10.06
N LEU A 46 -9.94 2.78 8.73
CA LEU A 46 -8.75 2.35 7.99
C LEU A 46 -8.13 3.50 7.21
N LEU A 47 -6.83 3.38 6.95
CA LEU A 47 -6.11 4.10 5.91
C LEU A 47 -5.45 3.07 4.98
N PHE A 48 -5.66 3.16 3.68
CA PHE A 48 -5.07 2.28 2.69
C PHE A 48 -3.74 2.84 2.17
N GLU A 49 -2.68 2.06 2.29
CA GLU A 49 -1.31 2.46 1.91
C GLU A 49 -0.88 1.75 0.62
N ALA A 50 -0.42 2.54 -0.36
CA ALA A 50 0.29 2.08 -1.54
C ALA A 50 1.81 2.27 -1.37
N PHE A 51 2.61 1.62 -2.22
CA PHE A 51 4.07 1.61 -2.13
C PHE A 51 4.68 2.03 -3.47
N SER A 52 5.49 3.09 -3.48
CA SER A 52 6.10 3.57 -4.72
C SER A 52 7.12 2.59 -5.29
N ASP A 53 7.84 1.86 -4.43
CA ASP A 53 9.05 1.11 -4.78
C ASP A 53 8.90 -0.42 -4.68
N ARG A 54 7.67 -0.92 -4.57
CA ARG A 54 7.40 -2.36 -4.50
C ARG A 54 6.56 -2.81 -5.69
N ARG A 55 6.97 -3.94 -6.29
CA ARG A 55 6.20 -4.57 -7.37
C ARG A 55 4.92 -5.17 -6.82
N TYR A 56 3.81 -4.96 -7.51
CA TYR A 56 2.50 -5.55 -7.18
C TYR A 56 2.27 -6.85 -7.93
N THR A 57 1.57 -7.80 -7.30
CA THR A 57 0.97 -8.97 -7.97
C THR A 57 -0.38 -8.60 -8.59
N ASP A 58 -0.94 -9.48 -9.41
CA ASP A 58 -2.26 -9.25 -10.03
C ASP A 58 -3.39 -9.16 -8.99
N ASP A 59 -3.22 -9.79 -7.83
CA ASP A 59 -4.12 -9.69 -6.67
C ASP A 59 -3.93 -8.38 -5.86
N GLY A 60 -3.07 -7.46 -6.30
CA GLY A 60 -2.77 -6.21 -5.60
C GLY A 60 -1.95 -6.37 -4.32
N LEU A 61 -1.39 -7.55 -4.07
CA LEU A 61 -0.44 -7.77 -2.97
C LEU A 61 0.97 -7.35 -3.40
N LEU A 62 1.87 -7.10 -2.44
CA LEU A 62 3.27 -6.86 -2.77
C LEU A 62 3.96 -8.18 -3.12
N GLN A 63 4.70 -8.19 -4.23
CA GLN A 63 5.51 -9.33 -4.62
C GLN A 63 6.58 -9.60 -3.55
N SER A 64 6.78 -10.88 -3.24
CA SER A 64 7.77 -11.32 -2.23
C SER A 64 9.17 -10.80 -2.58
N ARG A 65 9.89 -10.27 -1.58
CA ARG A 65 11.27 -9.77 -1.75
C ARG A 65 12.25 -10.86 -2.23
N HIS A 66 11.90 -12.13 -2.08
CA HIS A 66 12.71 -13.25 -2.58
C HIS A 66 12.63 -13.43 -4.11
N ILE A 67 11.70 -12.76 -4.78
CA ILE A 67 11.57 -12.79 -6.23
C ILE A 67 12.38 -11.63 -6.83
N PRO A 68 13.28 -11.89 -7.80
CA PRO A 68 13.99 -10.83 -8.52
C PRO A 68 13.01 -9.81 -9.12
N GLY A 69 13.29 -8.52 -8.96
CA GLY A 69 12.42 -7.43 -9.45
C GLY A 69 11.26 -7.05 -8.53
N ALA A 70 11.16 -7.63 -7.32
CA ALA A 70 10.13 -7.29 -6.33
C ALA A 70 10.31 -5.91 -5.68
N VAL A 71 11.50 -5.34 -5.77
CA VAL A 71 11.84 -3.97 -5.36
C VAL A 71 12.20 -3.21 -6.62
N LEU A 72 11.57 -2.05 -6.80
CA LEU A 72 11.76 -1.19 -7.95
C LEU A 72 13.00 -0.32 -7.76
N HIS A 73 13.73 -0.09 -8.84
CA HIS A 73 14.79 0.91 -8.83
C HIS A 73 14.20 2.32 -8.90
N GLU A 74 15.03 3.33 -8.65
CA GLU A 74 14.61 4.73 -8.50
C GLU A 74 13.67 5.22 -9.61
N GLN A 75 14.05 5.01 -10.88
CA GLN A 75 13.25 5.45 -12.02
C GLN A 75 11.87 4.77 -12.06
N GLU A 76 11.83 3.45 -11.86
CA GLU A 76 10.58 2.67 -11.84
C GLU A 76 9.69 3.06 -10.66
N ALA A 77 10.30 3.39 -9.51
CA ALA A 77 9.56 3.83 -8.33
C ALA A 77 8.92 5.20 -8.54
N LEU A 78 9.59 6.12 -9.22
CA LEU A 78 9.04 7.43 -9.60
C LEU A 78 7.89 7.29 -10.61
N GLU A 79 8.05 6.42 -11.60
CA GLU A 79 6.99 6.12 -12.58
C GLU A 79 5.76 5.51 -11.92
N GLN A 80 5.95 4.53 -11.03
CA GLN A 80 4.85 3.93 -10.29
C GLN A 80 4.20 4.93 -9.32
N ALA A 81 4.98 5.77 -8.63
CA ALA A 81 4.44 6.82 -7.78
C ALA A 81 3.54 7.78 -8.57
N LYS A 82 4.00 8.21 -9.75
CA LYS A 82 3.20 9.04 -10.66
C LYS A 82 1.92 8.34 -11.09
N GLN A 83 1.98 7.06 -11.48
CA GLN A 83 0.81 6.26 -11.85
C GLN A 83 -0.20 6.15 -10.69
N LEU A 84 0.27 5.92 -9.47
CA LEU A 84 -0.57 5.85 -8.28
C LEU A 84 -1.28 7.18 -7.97
N ILE A 85 -0.58 8.30 -8.13
CA ILE A 85 -1.10 9.64 -7.85
C ILE A 85 -2.08 10.09 -8.95
N GLU A 86 -1.71 9.97 -10.22
CA GLU A 86 -2.50 10.52 -11.34
C GLU A 86 -3.62 9.59 -11.80
N HIS A 87 -3.45 8.28 -11.66
CA HIS A 87 -4.34 7.28 -12.26
C HIS A 87 -4.92 6.29 -11.25
N HIS A 88 -4.54 6.39 -9.96
CA HIS A 88 -4.96 5.44 -8.93
C HIS A 88 -4.78 3.98 -9.36
N SER A 89 -3.64 3.68 -9.99
CA SER A 89 -3.36 2.34 -10.50
C SER A 89 -1.88 1.98 -10.40
N VAL A 90 -1.60 0.69 -10.55
CA VAL A 90 -0.24 0.14 -10.64
C VAL A 90 -0.12 -0.78 -11.84
N THR A 91 1.11 -0.94 -12.33
CA THR A 91 1.46 -1.98 -13.29
C THR A 91 1.97 -3.20 -12.52
N THR A 92 1.26 -4.31 -12.62
CA THR A 92 1.56 -5.53 -11.86
C THR A 92 2.72 -6.31 -12.47
N ALA A 93 3.18 -7.36 -11.77
CA ALA A 93 4.27 -8.21 -12.23
C ALA A 93 3.99 -8.93 -13.57
N SER A 94 2.71 -9.10 -13.96
CA SER A 94 2.33 -9.64 -15.27
C SER A 94 2.28 -8.58 -16.38
N GLY A 95 2.42 -7.29 -16.02
CA GLY A 95 2.21 -6.14 -16.91
C GLY A 95 0.76 -5.66 -16.97
N ALA A 96 -0.16 -6.25 -16.21
CA ALA A 96 -1.54 -5.79 -16.15
C ALA A 96 -1.65 -4.44 -15.41
N THR A 97 -2.61 -3.61 -15.80
CA THR A 97 -2.99 -2.42 -15.04
C THR A 97 -4.02 -2.79 -13.99
N LEU A 98 -3.70 -2.57 -12.72
CA LEU A 98 -4.61 -2.79 -11.60
C LEU A 98 -4.99 -1.46 -10.96
N HIS A 99 -6.29 -1.19 -10.88
CA HIS A 99 -6.81 -0.04 -10.13
C HIS A 99 -6.63 -0.26 -8.62
N LEU A 100 -6.10 0.73 -7.93
CA LEU A 100 -5.74 0.66 -6.53
C LEU A 100 -6.08 1.98 -5.83
N GLN A 101 -7.11 1.96 -4.99
CA GLN A 101 -7.44 3.10 -4.16
C GLN A 101 -6.55 3.12 -2.91
N ALA A 102 -5.84 4.22 -2.68
CA ALA A 102 -4.95 4.39 -1.53
C ALA A 102 -5.06 5.81 -0.98
N ASP A 103 -5.03 5.92 0.34
CA ASP A 103 -5.04 7.17 1.10
C ASP A 103 -3.62 7.70 1.34
N SER A 104 -2.63 6.81 1.30
CA SER A 104 -1.22 7.11 1.58
C SER A 104 -0.30 6.43 0.57
N LEU A 105 0.83 7.08 0.27
CA LEU A 105 1.92 6.52 -0.52
C LEU A 105 3.18 6.39 0.34
N CYS A 106 3.61 5.17 0.57
CA CYS A 106 4.83 4.84 1.29
C CYS A 106 6.06 5.12 0.43
N VAL A 107 7.02 5.86 1.00
CA VAL A 107 8.34 6.13 0.41
C VAL A 107 9.39 5.70 1.43
N HIS A 108 10.25 4.76 1.06
CA HIS A 108 11.30 4.27 1.96
C HIS A 108 12.44 5.30 2.10
N GLY A 109 12.96 5.42 3.33
CA GLY A 109 13.99 6.39 3.71
C GLY A 109 15.39 5.80 3.92
N ASP A 110 15.57 4.51 3.66
CA ASP A 110 16.76 3.73 4.03
C ASP A 110 17.82 3.62 2.91
N THR A 111 17.60 4.26 1.77
CA THR A 111 18.54 4.29 0.63
C THR A 111 19.19 5.66 0.45
N ALA A 112 20.42 5.67 -0.06
CA ALA A 112 21.04 6.88 -0.55
C ALA A 112 20.21 7.45 -1.71
N GLY A 113 19.77 8.71 -1.59
CA GLY A 113 18.86 9.34 -2.56
C GLY A 113 17.37 9.35 -2.16
N ALA A 114 16.98 8.69 -1.07
CA ALA A 114 15.57 8.63 -0.64
C ALA A 114 14.88 9.99 -0.48
N VAL A 115 15.60 11.01 0.02
CA VAL A 115 15.08 12.37 0.15
C VAL A 115 14.81 13.00 -1.20
N ASP A 116 15.66 12.75 -2.20
CA ASP A 116 15.47 13.29 -3.55
C ASP A 116 14.33 12.59 -4.28
N ILE A 117 14.16 11.27 -4.09
CA ILE A 117 12.98 10.53 -4.53
C ILE A 117 11.72 11.13 -3.91
N ALA A 118 11.70 11.34 -2.60
CA ALA A 118 10.54 11.94 -1.92
C ALA A 118 10.21 13.35 -2.43
N ARG A 119 11.23 14.18 -2.74
CA ARG A 119 11.04 15.50 -3.36
C ARG A 119 10.42 15.41 -4.75
N GLN A 120 10.89 14.48 -5.58
CA GLN A 120 10.36 14.25 -6.92
C GLN A 120 8.92 13.74 -6.88
N ILE A 121 8.62 12.77 -6.01
CA ILE A 121 7.24 12.27 -5.81
C ILE A 121 6.32 13.41 -5.37
N ARG A 122 6.77 14.26 -4.44
CA ARG A 122 6.00 15.41 -3.99
C ARG A 122 5.69 16.41 -5.12
N ALA A 123 6.52 16.49 -6.15
CA ALA A 123 6.27 17.37 -7.29
C ALA A 123 5.15 16.86 -8.23
N PHE A 124 4.64 15.65 -8.02
CA PHE A 124 3.45 15.11 -8.72
C PHE A 124 2.13 15.46 -8.03
N LEU A 125 2.16 16.03 -6.82
CA LEU A 125 0.98 16.46 -6.03
C LEU A 125 0.60 17.91 -6.35
#